data_AF-A0A916U1H7-F1
#
_entry.id   AF-A0A916U1H7-F1
#
_cell.length_a   1.000
_cell.length_b   1.000
_cell.length_c   1.000
_cell.angle_alpha   90.00
_cell.angle_beta   90.00
_cell.angle_gamma   90.00
#
_symmetry.space_group_name_H-M   'P 1'
#
loop_
_entity.id
_entity.type
_entity.pdbx_description
1 polymer ?
#
loop_
_entity_poly.entity_id
_entity_poly.type
_entity_poly.pdbx_seq_one_letter_code
_entity_poly.pdbx_strand_id
1 'polypeptide(L)' 'MGQFVDAEIESLSDGDLDELERLIEVPDRDVFGWVTGENETPGNYRSAVLERLRAFHSHSAPVHL' A
#
# COMPACT_ATOMS: atom_id res chain seq x y z
N MET A 1 -6.13 -6.16 0.41
CA MET A 1 -6.12 -5.04 -0.56
C MET A 1 -7.48 -4.40 -0.80
N GLY A 2 -8.58 -5.14 -0.96
CA GLY A 2 -9.90 -4.55 -1.30
C GLY A 2 -10.41 -3.44 -0.36
N GLN A 3 -10.23 -3.55 0.96
CA GLN A 3 -10.68 -2.53 1.92
C GLN A 3 -9.87 -1.23 1.86
N PHE A 4 -8.58 -1.31 1.47
CA PHE A 4 -7.75 -0.13 1.24
C PHE A 4 -8.19 0.59 -0.04
N VAL A 5 -8.47 -0.18 -1.10
CA VAL A 5 -8.99 0.39 -2.35
C VAL A 5 -10.33 1.06 -2.10
N ASP A 6 -11.28 0.41 -1.43
CA ASP A 6 -12.59 1.00 -1.12
C ASP A 6 -12.48 2.32 -0.33
N ALA A 7 -11.53 2.41 0.60
CA ALA A 7 -11.32 3.60 1.43
C ALA A 7 -10.54 4.73 0.73
N GLU A 8 -9.58 4.41 -0.13
CA GLU A 8 -8.70 5.40 -0.75
C GLU A 8 -9.08 5.72 -2.20
N ILE A 9 -9.86 4.89 -2.91
CA ILE A 9 -10.19 5.06 -4.34
C ILE A 9 -10.81 6.41 -4.67
N GLU A 10 -11.59 6.99 -3.75
CA GLU A 10 -12.17 8.33 -3.92
C GLU A 10 -11.12 9.46 -3.85
N SER A 11 -9.96 9.18 -3.25
CA SER A 11 -8.85 10.11 -3.03
C SER A 11 -7.59 9.77 -3.84
N LEU A 12 -7.64 8.72 -4.67
CA LEU A 12 -6.57 8.36 -5.59
C LEU A 12 -6.79 9.12 -6.91
N SER A 13 -5.74 9.74 -7.43
CA SER A 13 -5.76 10.31 -8.78
C SER A 13 -5.57 9.22 -9.83
N ASP A 14 -5.79 9.54 -11.11
CA ASP A 14 -5.61 8.60 -12.23
C ASP A 14 -4.22 7.92 -12.21
N GLY A 15 -3.16 8.69 -11.93
CA GLY A 15 -1.80 8.14 -11.81
C GLY A 15 -1.59 7.26 -10.56
N ASP A 16 -2.32 7.52 -9.47
CA ASP A 16 -2.28 6.67 -8.29
C ASP A 16 -2.99 5.33 -8.55
N LEU A 17 -4.09 5.33 -9.31
CA LEU A 17 -4.74 4.09 -9.74
C LEU A 17 -3.78 3.21 -10.55
N ASP A 18 -3.02 3.80 -11.47
CA ASP A 18 -1.99 3.12 -12.27
C ASP A 18 -0.93 2.43 -11.37
N GLU A 19 -0.51 3.10 -10.29
CA GLU A 19 0.43 2.54 -9.31
C GLU A 19 -0.21 1.46 -8.43
N LEU A 20 -1.48 1.62 -8.07
CA LEU A 20 -2.25 0.62 -7.35
C LEU A 20 -2.40 -0.66 -8.17
N GLU A 21 -2.73 -0.56 -9.45
CA GLU A 21 -2.84 -1.71 -10.35
C GLU A 21 -1.52 -2.48 -10.41
N ARG A 22 -0.39 -1.78 -10.56
CA ARG A 22 0.94 -2.42 -10.52
C ARG A 22 1.24 -3.08 -9.18
N LEU A 23 0.79 -2.50 -8.07
CA LEU A 23 0.97 -3.10 -6.73
C LEU A 23 0.12 -4.36 -6.53
N ILE A 24 -1.08 -4.41 -7.11
CA ILE A 24 -1.96 -5.59 -7.06
C ILE A 24 -1.37 -6.75 -7.88
N GLU A 25 -0.58 -6.48 -8.92
CA GLU A 25 0.15 -7.50 -9.67
C GLU A 25 1.35 -8.10 -8.90
N VAL A 26 1.82 -7.42 -7.86
CA VAL A 26 2.93 -7.91 -7.02
C VAL A 26 2.40 -8.96 -6.03
N PRO A 27 3.16 -10.05 -5.77
CA PRO A 27 2.79 -11.00 -4.72
C PRO A 27 2.61 -10.32 -3.37
N ASP A 28 1.51 -10.64 -2.66
CA ASP A 28 1.20 -10.05 -1.35
C ASP A 28 2.38 -10.12 -0.37
N ARG A 29 3.19 -11.20 -0.42
CA ARG A 29 4.39 -11.36 0.43
C ARG A 29 5.41 -10.23 0.24
N ASP A 30 5.66 -9.83 -1.00
CA ASP A 30 6.62 -8.77 -1.32
C ASP A 30 6.07 -7.40 -0.93
N VAL A 31 4.80 -7.14 -1.24
CA VAL A 31 4.11 -5.92 -0.81
C VAL A 31 4.11 -5.82 0.72
N PHE A 32 3.82 -6.91 1.42
CA PHE A 32 3.83 -6.95 2.88
C PHE A 32 5.22 -6.66 3.43
N GLY A 33 6.27 -7.26 2.85
CA GLY A 33 7.65 -6.98 3.24
C GLY A 33 8.04 -5.51 3.04
N TRP A 34 7.55 -4.88 1.97
CA TRP A 34 7.72 -3.43 1.79
C TRP A 34 6.94 -2.64 2.84
N VAL A 35 5.68 -2.98 3.09
CA VAL A 35 4.82 -2.29 4.06
C VAL A 35 5.37 -2.38 5.48
N THR A 36 5.83 -3.56 5.92
CA THR A 36 6.45 -3.79 7.24
C THR A 36 7.85 -3.20 7.34
N GLY A 37 8.47 -2.86 6.22
CA GLY A 37 9.87 -2.41 6.16
C GLY A 37 10.88 -3.56 6.30
N GLU A 38 10.44 -4.81 6.20
CA GLU A 38 11.31 -5.98 6.15
C GLU A 38 12.10 -6.06 4.84
N ASN A 39 11.60 -5.47 3.76
CA ASN A 39 12.23 -5.46 2.45
C ASN A 39 12.32 -4.04 1.86
N GLU A 40 13.36 -3.77 1.08
CA GLU A 40 13.50 -2.49 0.38
C GLU A 40 12.48 -2.37 -0.75
N THR A 41 11.74 -1.26 -0.76
CA THR A 41 10.81 -0.94 -1.84
C THR A 41 11.60 -0.51 -3.08
N PRO A 42 11.43 -1.22 -4.22
CA PRO A 42 12.01 -0.81 -5.50
C PRO A 42 11.49 0.57 -5.92
N GLY A 43 12.32 1.36 -6.59
CA GLY A 43 11.96 2.74 -6.97
C GLY A 43 10.71 2.84 -7.85
N ASN A 44 10.41 1.81 -8.64
CA ASN A 44 9.20 1.71 -9.47
C ASN A 44 7.90 1.45 -8.68
N TYR A 45 8.00 1.12 -7.38
CA TYR A 45 6.89 0.97 -6.46
C TYR A 45 6.91 2.01 -5.32
N ARG A 46 7.89 2.92 -5.31
CA ARG A 46 7.96 4.04 -4.35
C ARG A 46 6.96 5.11 -4.77
N SER A 47 5.70 4.87 -4.42
CA SER A 47 4.56 5.69 -4.78
C SER A 47 3.88 6.29 -3.55
N ALA A 48 3.06 7.32 -3.76
CA ALA A 48 2.18 7.82 -2.72
C ALA A 48 1.19 6.73 -2.24
N VAL A 49 0.78 5.83 -3.15
CA VAL A 49 -0.10 4.69 -2.84
C VAL A 49 0.55 3.73 -1.85
N LEU A 50 1.82 3.38 -2.04
CA LEU A 50 2.51 2.48 -1.11
C LEU A 50 2.70 3.12 0.27
N GLU A 51 2.99 4.43 0.32
CA GLU A 51 3.08 5.17 1.58
C GLU A 51 1.73 5.20 2.31
N ARG A 52 0.62 5.40 1.58
CA ARG A 52 -0.74 5.29 2.11
C ARG A 52 -1.05 3.87 2.60
N LEU A 53 -0.62 2.86 1.86
CA LEU A 53 -0.78 1.45 2.24
C LEU A 53 -0.02 1.14 3.54
N ARG A 54 1.21 1.66 3.70
CA ARG A 54 1.96 1.63 4.97
C ARG A 54 1.19 2.27 6.10
N ALA A 55 0.68 3.48 5.90
CA ALA A 55 -0.04 4.23 6.92
C ALA A 55 -1.33 3.51 7.35
N PHE A 56 -2.08 2.96 6.39
CA PHE A 56 -3.29 2.19 6.64
C PHE A 56 -3.00 0.91 7.44
N HIS A 57 -1.96 0.17 7.05
CA HIS A 57 -1.57 -1.06 7.73
C HIS A 57 -0.97 -0.80 9.12
N SER A 58 -0.25 0.31 9.30
CA SER A 58 0.27 0.75 10.60
C SER A 58 -0.85 1.20 11.54
N HIS A 59 -1.94 1.78 11.04
CA HIS A 59 -3.13 2.12 11.84
C HIS A 59 -3.93 0.90 12.28
N SER A 60 -3.76 -0.24 11.62
CA SER A 60 -4.37 -1.51 12.03
C SER A 60 -3.53 -2.27 13.06
N ALA A 61 -2.43 -1.69 13.56
CA ALA A 61 -1.81 -2.16 14.79
C ALA A 61 -2.80 -1.88 15.93
N PRO A 62 -3.18 -2.90 16.73
CA PRO A 62 -4.17 -2.71 17.76
C PRO A 62 -3.63 -1.69 18.77
N VAL A 63 -4.42 -0.65 19.03
CA VAL A 63 -4.37 0.03 20.32
C VAL A 63 -4.72 -1.06 21.34
N HIS A 64 -3.69 -1.69 21.90
CA HIS A 64 -3.81 -2.43 23.14
C HIS A 64 -3.28 -1.53 24.26
N LEU A 65 -4.21 -0.84 24.91
CA LEU A 65 -4.08 -0.37 26.28
C LEU A 65 -5.32 -0.82 27.05
#